data_AF-A0A967SLR8-F1
#
_entry.id   AF-A0A967SLR8-F1
#
_cell.length_a   1.000
_cell.length_b   1.000
_cell.length_c   1.000
_cell.angle_alpha   90.00
_cell.angle_beta   90.00
_cell.angle_gamma   90.00
#
_symmetry.space_group_name_H-M   'P 1'
#
loop_
_entity.id
_entity.type
_entity.pdbx_description
1 polymer ?
#
loop_
_entity_poly.entity_id
_entity_poly.type
_entity_poly.pdbx_seq_one_letter_code
_entity_poly.pdbx_strand_id
1 'polypeptide(L)'
;MDLDPLLRALETDAGVRITLADSARRVREFLDEAELVALEREVRAAREVAVLAYWQGRVALSREDDGLRIPHGEGSGESACRRVLDRYGTRRRGRLRLLGTNPGGVGRPALEVWLAEGIDPDSVGEAMTWLPLTEVLGTVGSGVLREPRTLAALEVAARSDLPPADHEGLPGGPGSGAEALELALPDPPGVDAFDESPAHDHLLNAELSRIAFDERILVFAESEETPLLERVRFLSMFGSRQDDFFMTRVAGFKDELAAGGRRRTLDGLTAHEQLDLIAVRARQVAARAQRLLRDRLLPALAERGIRILGRDDLNDQDRTFLREHYATHAEAVLTPMAADSSHPFPHIRNLRPALGAVVRLPDADRSHFTAIELPGELPRFLPLEDGRRFVPLEELLLDRLPELFAGLRVESAHLFRVTRSARTQLEETLVGDVLQAVKEDVARRPFRAPVRLEVAAGMPQSIRHLILNELRHEAATEPASLGPRDVYVVDGMIDLAALEELAEVETDGALRFPPVEHRQPFPQERPVFDLLAEEDRLVYFPYDDFATTAERFITEAAEDPDVVSLKVTLYRTDTSSEIVRALSRARELGKDAVALIEIKASFDEEQNIAWA
;
A
#
# COMPACT_ATOMS: atom_id res chain seq x y z
N MET A 1 -20.75 -31.66 27.08
CA MET A 1 -20.11 -32.66 27.96
C MET A 1 -19.05 -31.90 28.75
N ASP A 2 -19.20 -31.84 30.07
CA ASP A 2 -18.42 -30.93 30.92
C ASP A 2 -17.01 -31.51 31.17
N LEU A 3 -15.98 -30.82 30.67
CA LEU A 3 -14.59 -31.28 30.61
C LEU A 3 -13.71 -30.71 31.73
N ASP A 4 -14.26 -29.80 32.54
CA ASP A 4 -13.56 -29.14 33.65
C ASP A 4 -12.98 -30.09 34.70
N PRO A 5 -13.63 -31.23 35.06
CA PRO A 5 -13.05 -32.16 36.04
C PRO A 5 -11.80 -32.88 35.51
N LEU A 6 -11.71 -33.09 34.20
CA LEU A 6 -10.63 -33.84 33.55
C LEU A 6 -9.38 -32.97 33.35
N LEU A 7 -9.58 -31.66 33.10
CA LEU A 7 -8.51 -30.67 33.03
C LEU A 7 -7.85 -30.43 34.41
N ARG A 8 -8.64 -30.33 35.49
CA ARG A 8 -8.10 -30.20 36.86
C ARG A 8 -7.29 -31.41 37.31
N ALA A 9 -7.67 -32.61 36.88
CA ALA A 9 -6.92 -33.83 37.18
C ALA A 9 -5.53 -33.84 36.52
N LEU A 10 -5.42 -33.35 35.28
CA LEU A 10 -4.15 -33.27 34.55
C LEU A 10 -3.20 -32.19 35.10
N GLU A 11 -3.73 -31.04 35.55
CA GLU A 11 -2.92 -29.98 36.16
C GLU A 11 -2.34 -30.38 37.53
N THR A 12 -3.09 -31.19 38.30
CA THR A 12 -2.71 -31.56 39.67
C THR A 12 -1.71 -32.71 39.72
N ASP A 13 -1.82 -33.69 38.82
CA ASP A 13 -0.97 -34.89 38.86
C ASP A 13 0.29 -34.80 37.97
N ALA A 14 0.28 -33.97 36.91
CA ALA A 14 1.39 -33.91 35.95
C ALA A 14 2.19 -32.59 35.94
N GLY A 15 1.75 -31.57 36.69
CA GLY A 15 2.44 -30.28 36.78
C GLY A 15 2.53 -29.49 35.47
N VAL A 16 1.71 -29.85 34.46
CA VAL A 16 1.64 -29.17 33.17
C VAL A 16 0.60 -28.05 33.27
N ARG A 17 1.02 -26.79 33.11
CA ARG A 17 0.11 -25.67 32.87
C ARG A 17 -0.39 -25.76 31.43
N ILE A 18 -1.67 -26.03 31.24
CA ILE A 18 -2.29 -26.10 29.92
C ILE A 18 -2.83 -24.71 29.56
N THR A 19 -2.07 -23.92 28.80
CA THR A 19 -2.56 -22.70 28.13
C THR A 19 -3.30 -23.08 26.84
N LEU A 20 -4.47 -23.69 26.98
CA LEU A 20 -5.40 -23.94 25.86
C LEU A 20 -6.69 -23.13 26.08
N ALA A 21 -6.57 -21.81 26.15
CA ALA A 21 -7.73 -20.91 26.05
C ALA A 21 -8.07 -20.57 24.59
N ASP A 22 -7.13 -20.72 23.66
CA ASP A 22 -7.28 -20.18 22.30
C ASP A 22 -7.82 -21.18 21.29
N SER A 23 -7.41 -22.45 21.27
CA SER A 23 -7.84 -23.37 20.19
C SER A 23 -9.29 -23.82 20.33
N ALA A 24 -9.78 -24.08 21.55
CA ALA A 24 -11.19 -24.45 21.79
C ALA A 24 -12.13 -23.24 21.72
N ARG A 25 -11.60 -22.02 21.90
CA ARG A 25 -12.30 -20.77 21.61
C ARG A 25 -12.31 -20.52 20.10
N ARG A 26 -11.18 -20.65 19.39
CA ARG A 26 -11.08 -20.55 17.91
C ARG A 26 -11.94 -21.56 17.18
N VAL A 27 -12.05 -22.80 17.65
CA VAL A 27 -12.94 -23.80 17.03
C VAL A 27 -14.41 -23.53 17.37
N ARG A 28 -14.73 -23.00 18.56
CA ARG A 28 -16.08 -22.54 18.89
C ARG A 28 -16.46 -21.27 18.13
N GLU A 29 -15.55 -20.32 17.99
CA GLU A 29 -15.71 -19.10 17.19
C GLU A 29 -15.72 -19.41 15.70
N PHE A 30 -15.00 -20.43 15.22
CA PHE A 30 -15.09 -20.92 13.84
C PHE A 30 -16.37 -21.70 13.59
N LEU A 31 -16.89 -22.42 14.59
CA LEU A 31 -18.20 -23.08 14.50
C LEU A 31 -19.34 -22.08 14.71
N ASP A 32 -19.15 -21.04 15.52
CA ASP A 32 -20.04 -19.91 15.71
C ASP A 32 -19.96 -18.94 14.54
N GLU A 33 -18.84 -18.85 13.79
CA GLU A 33 -18.63 -18.17 12.50
C GLU A 33 -19.12 -19.03 11.34
N ALA A 34 -19.06 -20.35 11.40
CA ALA A 34 -19.73 -21.22 10.44
C ALA A 34 -21.25 -21.20 10.68
N GLU A 35 -21.69 -21.12 11.94
CA GLU A 35 -23.05 -20.80 12.34
C GLU A 35 -23.37 -19.33 12.10
N LEU A 36 -22.44 -18.37 12.13
CA LEU A 36 -22.64 -16.96 11.75
C LEU A 36 -22.60 -16.80 10.25
N VAL A 37 -21.97 -17.68 9.48
CA VAL A 37 -22.05 -17.75 8.01
C VAL A 37 -23.35 -18.47 7.61
N ALA A 38 -23.87 -19.35 8.48
CA ALA A 38 -25.20 -19.94 8.38
C ALA A 38 -26.32 -19.01 8.94
N LEU A 39 -26.02 -18.11 9.88
CA LEU A 39 -26.91 -17.07 10.44
C LEU A 39 -26.78 -15.75 9.66
N GLU A 40 -25.67 -15.46 8.98
CA GLU A 40 -25.50 -14.40 7.95
C GLU A 40 -26.26 -14.78 6.68
N ARG A 41 -26.56 -16.07 6.51
CA ARG A 41 -27.56 -16.55 5.56
C ARG A 41 -29.00 -16.25 5.99
N GLU A 42 -29.27 -15.96 7.27
CA GLU A 42 -30.63 -15.70 7.79
C GLU A 42 -30.84 -14.29 8.40
N VAL A 43 -29.80 -13.50 8.67
CA VAL A 43 -29.92 -12.16 9.28
C VAL A 43 -29.19 -11.10 8.46
N ARG A 44 -29.94 -10.38 7.62
CA ARG A 44 -29.79 -8.96 7.15
C ARG A 44 -30.39 -8.83 5.73
N ALA A 45 -31.62 -8.34 5.61
CA ALA A 45 -31.92 -6.92 5.40
C ALA A 45 -31.31 -6.38 4.09
N ALA A 46 -32.16 -6.19 3.06
CA ALA A 46 -31.88 -5.64 1.73
C ALA A 46 -30.53 -6.06 1.11
N ARG A 47 -30.57 -6.94 0.10
CA ARG A 47 -29.44 -7.11 -0.84
C ARG A 47 -29.74 -6.34 -2.11
N GLU A 48 -28.68 -5.87 -2.75
CA GLU A 48 -28.76 -5.29 -4.08
C GLU A 48 -27.82 -6.04 -5.03
N VAL A 49 -28.14 -5.96 -6.32
CA VAL A 49 -27.25 -6.40 -7.39
C VAL A 49 -26.84 -5.20 -8.22
N ALA A 50 -25.57 -5.16 -8.62
CA ALA A 50 -25.07 -4.32 -9.70
C ALA A 50 -24.66 -5.20 -10.87
N VAL A 51 -25.01 -4.81 -12.09
CA VAL A 51 -24.75 -5.59 -13.29
C VAL A 51 -23.84 -4.82 -14.24
N LEU A 52 -22.60 -5.28 -14.37
CA LEU A 52 -21.67 -4.82 -15.38
C LEU A 52 -21.93 -5.58 -16.68
N ALA A 53 -22.69 -4.99 -17.60
CA ALA A 53 -22.74 -5.47 -18.97
C ALA A 53 -21.38 -5.21 -19.63
N TYR A 54 -20.76 -6.27 -20.14
CA TYR A 54 -19.39 -6.25 -20.64
C TYR A 54 -19.29 -6.78 -22.06
N TRP A 55 -18.61 -6.01 -22.91
CA TRP A 55 -18.38 -6.36 -24.31
C TRP A 55 -17.03 -5.80 -24.77
N GLN A 56 -16.08 -6.69 -25.10
CA GLN A 56 -14.78 -6.33 -25.68
C GLN A 56 -14.04 -5.19 -24.95
N GLY A 57 -13.90 -5.28 -23.62
CA GLY A 57 -13.23 -4.24 -22.82
C GLY A 57 -14.09 -3.02 -22.50
N ARG A 58 -15.34 -2.97 -22.95
CA ARG A 58 -16.28 -1.88 -22.67
C ARG A 58 -17.33 -2.30 -21.66
N VAL A 59 -17.79 -1.33 -20.87
CA VAL A 59 -18.90 -1.48 -19.93
C VAL A 59 -20.03 -0.52 -20.24
N ALA A 60 -21.26 -0.97 -20.05
CA ALA A 60 -22.44 -0.13 -20.22
C ALA A 60 -22.78 0.63 -18.92
N LEU A 61 -23.00 1.94 -19.03
CA LEU A 61 -23.39 2.84 -17.96
C LEU A 61 -24.71 3.55 -18.32
N SER A 62 -25.58 3.75 -17.34
CA SER A 62 -26.77 4.58 -17.50
C SER A 62 -26.44 6.03 -17.18
N ARG A 63 -26.99 6.96 -17.97
CA ARG A 63 -26.94 8.40 -17.65
C ARG A 63 -28.18 8.77 -16.87
N GLU A 64 -27.99 9.32 -15.68
CA GLU A 64 -29.04 9.87 -14.82
C GLU A 64 -28.69 11.35 -14.53
N ASP A 65 -29.65 12.16 -14.06
CA ASP A 65 -29.55 13.63 -13.99
C ASP A 65 -28.29 14.16 -13.25
N ASP A 66 -27.62 13.32 -12.47
CA ASP A 66 -26.46 13.61 -11.64
C ASP A 66 -25.16 12.84 -12.02
N GLY A 67 -25.13 12.08 -13.12
CA GLY A 67 -23.91 11.41 -13.59
C GLY A 67 -24.11 10.08 -14.32
N LEU A 68 -23.03 9.30 -14.41
CA LEU A 68 -22.99 7.95 -14.97
C LEU A 68 -23.05 6.91 -13.84
N ARG A 69 -23.88 5.88 -14.03
CA ARG A 69 -24.12 4.83 -13.04
C ARG A 69 -24.02 3.44 -13.64
N ILE A 70 -23.55 2.48 -12.84
CA ILE A 70 -23.70 1.06 -13.17
C ILE A 70 -25.13 0.64 -12.85
N PRO A 71 -25.85 -0.01 -13.77
CA PRO A 71 -27.18 -0.57 -13.52
C PRO A 71 -27.23 -1.39 -12.23
N HIS A 72 -28.07 -0.99 -11.29
CA HIS A 72 -28.24 -1.68 -10.01
C HIS A 72 -29.71 -1.75 -9.57
N GLY A 73 -30.03 -2.66 -8.65
CA GLY A 73 -31.38 -2.78 -8.10
C GLY A 73 -31.50 -3.78 -6.95
N GLU A 74 -32.68 -3.80 -6.33
CA GLU A 74 -32.94 -4.65 -5.16
C GLU A 74 -33.06 -6.15 -5.50
N GLY A 75 -32.61 -6.96 -4.55
CA GLY A 75 -32.61 -8.41 -4.58
C GLY A 75 -31.20 -9.00 -4.63
N SER A 76 -31.14 -10.31 -4.85
CA SER A 76 -29.90 -11.08 -4.98
C SER A 76 -30.01 -12.10 -6.10
N GLY A 77 -28.87 -12.58 -6.58
CA GLY A 77 -28.79 -13.64 -7.57
C GLY A 77 -29.17 -13.24 -9.00
N GLU A 78 -29.13 -14.22 -9.90
CA GLU A 78 -29.38 -14.02 -11.34
C GLU A 78 -30.75 -13.42 -11.64
N SER A 79 -31.79 -13.79 -10.88
CA SER A 79 -33.15 -13.28 -11.09
C SER A 79 -33.24 -11.78 -10.87
N ALA A 80 -32.53 -11.25 -9.88
CA ALA A 80 -32.43 -9.80 -9.67
C ALA A 80 -31.65 -9.14 -10.79
N CYS A 81 -30.54 -9.74 -11.23
CA CYS A 81 -29.73 -9.23 -12.34
C CYS A 81 -30.54 -9.12 -13.63
N ARG A 82 -31.37 -10.12 -13.96
CA ARG A 82 -32.25 -10.08 -15.13
C ARG A 82 -33.27 -8.94 -15.05
N ARG A 83 -33.90 -8.72 -13.88
CA ARG A 83 -34.81 -7.57 -13.70
C ARG A 83 -34.10 -6.23 -13.89
N VAL A 84 -32.86 -6.10 -13.44
CA VAL A 84 -32.06 -4.90 -13.68
C VAL A 84 -31.83 -4.71 -15.18
N LEU A 85 -31.33 -5.72 -15.89
CA LEU A 85 -31.08 -5.67 -17.34
C LEU A 85 -32.36 -5.43 -18.16
N ASP A 86 -33.51 -5.98 -17.74
CA ASP A 86 -34.80 -5.80 -18.43
C ASP A 86 -35.24 -4.32 -18.37
N ARG A 87 -34.97 -3.59 -17.28
CA ARG A 87 -35.29 -2.14 -17.17
C ARG A 87 -34.53 -1.28 -18.18
N TYR A 88 -33.35 -1.72 -18.61
CA TYR A 88 -32.52 -1.01 -19.60
C TYR A 88 -32.70 -1.56 -21.03
N GLY A 89 -33.76 -2.36 -21.26
CA GLY A 89 -34.20 -2.76 -22.60
C GLY A 89 -33.31 -3.79 -23.28
N THR A 90 -32.57 -4.61 -22.53
CA THR A 90 -31.71 -5.65 -23.11
C THR A 90 -32.53 -6.71 -23.87
N ARG A 91 -32.26 -6.88 -25.16
CA ARG A 91 -32.97 -7.85 -26.04
C ARG A 91 -32.37 -9.24 -26.01
N ARG A 92 -31.08 -9.36 -25.65
CA ARG A 92 -30.34 -10.62 -25.49
C ARG A 92 -30.10 -10.92 -24.03
N ARG A 93 -30.27 -12.20 -23.67
CA ARG A 93 -29.89 -12.70 -22.35
C ARG A 93 -28.43 -13.18 -22.40
N GLY A 94 -27.53 -12.33 -21.93
CA GLY A 94 -26.12 -12.68 -21.75
C GLY A 94 -25.90 -13.74 -20.67
N ARG A 95 -24.69 -14.29 -20.61
CA ARG A 95 -24.26 -15.18 -19.52
C ARG A 95 -23.97 -14.32 -18.29
N LEU A 96 -24.55 -14.69 -17.14
CA LEU A 96 -24.31 -14.01 -15.87
C LEU A 96 -23.24 -14.75 -15.06
N ARG A 97 -22.31 -14.01 -14.49
CA ARG A 97 -21.26 -14.52 -13.60
C ARG A 97 -21.08 -13.58 -12.41
N LEU A 98 -21.15 -14.10 -11.18
CA LEU A 98 -20.83 -13.32 -10.00
C LEU A 98 -19.33 -13.00 -10.01
N LEU A 99 -18.98 -11.71 -9.96
CA LEU A 99 -17.60 -11.24 -9.81
C LEU A 99 -17.17 -11.24 -8.35
N GLY A 100 -18.07 -10.79 -7.48
CA GLY A 100 -17.84 -10.76 -6.06
C GLY A 100 -18.90 -9.94 -5.34
N THR A 101 -18.65 -9.70 -4.06
CA THR A 101 -19.53 -8.91 -3.20
C THR A 101 -18.77 -7.74 -2.59
N ASN A 102 -19.44 -6.61 -2.49
CA ASN A 102 -19.06 -5.52 -1.60
C ASN A 102 -19.96 -5.66 -0.35
N PRO A 103 -19.40 -5.75 0.86
CA PRO A 103 -20.18 -6.03 2.07
C PRO A 103 -21.18 -4.91 2.43
N GLY A 104 -21.11 -3.76 1.76
CA GLY A 104 -21.87 -2.58 2.14
C GLY A 104 -21.29 -1.93 3.40
N GLY A 105 -22.05 -1.03 4.00
CA GLY A 105 -21.62 -0.24 5.14
C GLY A 105 -22.80 0.22 5.99
N VAL A 106 -22.55 1.11 6.95
CA VAL A 106 -23.61 1.63 7.83
C VAL A 106 -24.64 2.39 6.99
N GLY A 107 -25.86 1.85 6.89
CA GLY A 107 -26.94 2.43 6.09
C GLY A 107 -26.94 2.04 4.60
N ARG A 108 -26.09 1.08 4.20
CA ARG A 108 -25.98 0.62 2.81
C ARG A 108 -26.02 -0.91 2.72
N PRO A 109 -26.89 -1.48 1.86
CA PRO A 109 -26.98 -2.92 1.68
C PRO A 109 -25.70 -3.52 1.08
N ALA A 110 -25.50 -4.82 1.31
CA ALA A 110 -24.48 -5.57 0.59
C ALA A 110 -24.81 -5.60 -0.90
N LEU A 111 -23.79 -5.41 -1.73
CA LEU A 111 -23.92 -5.35 -3.18
C LEU A 111 -23.25 -6.56 -3.82
N GLU A 112 -24.05 -7.40 -4.49
CA GLU A 112 -23.54 -8.45 -5.36
C GLU A 112 -23.23 -7.85 -6.73
N VAL A 113 -22.00 -8.02 -7.20
CA VAL A 113 -21.55 -7.44 -8.46
C VAL A 113 -21.42 -8.55 -9.49
N TRP A 114 -22.20 -8.43 -10.57
CA TRP A 114 -22.35 -9.46 -11.59
C TRP A 114 -21.83 -8.95 -12.92
N LEU A 115 -21.11 -9.82 -13.63
CA LEU A 115 -20.73 -9.63 -15.02
C LEU A 115 -21.82 -10.21 -15.91
N ALA A 116 -22.29 -9.44 -16.89
CA ALA A 116 -23.17 -9.92 -17.94
C ALA A 116 -22.41 -9.94 -19.27
N GLU A 117 -22.02 -11.13 -19.69
CA GLU A 117 -21.20 -11.39 -20.88
C GLU A 117 -22.09 -11.71 -22.10
N GLY A 118 -21.65 -11.32 -23.29
CA GLY A 118 -22.39 -11.58 -24.54
C GLY A 118 -23.61 -10.68 -24.73
N ILE A 119 -23.61 -9.53 -24.07
CA ILE A 119 -24.53 -8.42 -24.34
C ILE A 119 -23.77 -7.46 -25.26
N ASP A 120 -24.12 -7.45 -26.55
CA ASP A 120 -23.53 -6.52 -27.52
C ASP A 120 -24.18 -5.12 -27.42
N PRO A 121 -23.48 -4.04 -27.81
CA PRO A 121 -24.02 -2.69 -27.71
C PRO A 121 -25.36 -2.47 -28.42
N ASP A 122 -25.57 -3.15 -29.57
CA ASP A 122 -26.78 -3.05 -30.37
C ASP A 122 -28.00 -3.74 -29.70
N SER A 123 -27.75 -4.57 -28.69
CA SER A 123 -28.78 -5.31 -27.96
C SER A 123 -29.33 -4.58 -26.73
N VAL A 124 -28.84 -3.38 -26.42
CA VAL A 124 -29.23 -2.58 -25.26
C VAL A 124 -29.99 -1.32 -25.70
N GLY A 125 -30.92 -0.81 -24.87
CA GLY A 125 -31.68 0.40 -25.20
C GLY A 125 -30.81 1.65 -25.33
N GLU A 126 -31.29 2.66 -26.07
CA GLU A 126 -30.61 3.95 -26.32
C GLU A 126 -30.23 4.75 -25.05
N ALA A 127 -30.73 4.35 -23.88
CA ALA A 127 -30.45 4.98 -22.59
C ALA A 127 -29.08 4.61 -21.98
N MET A 128 -28.33 3.68 -22.60
CA MET A 128 -27.04 3.20 -22.09
C MET A 128 -25.88 3.69 -22.95
N THR A 129 -24.83 4.18 -22.31
CA THR A 129 -23.56 4.56 -22.96
C THR A 129 -22.51 3.48 -22.71
N TRP A 130 -21.78 3.09 -23.75
CA TRP A 130 -20.71 2.10 -23.66
C TRP A 130 -19.35 2.79 -23.65
N LEU A 131 -18.60 2.63 -22.56
CA LEU A 131 -17.28 3.25 -22.40
C LEU A 131 -16.21 2.18 -22.16
N PRO A 132 -14.96 2.40 -22.63
CA PRO A 132 -13.83 1.55 -22.26
C PRO A 132 -13.70 1.47 -20.74
N LEU A 133 -13.58 0.26 -20.19
CA LEU A 133 -13.48 0.07 -18.74
C LEU A 133 -12.29 0.84 -18.14
N THR A 134 -11.17 0.94 -18.87
CA THR A 134 -10.00 1.71 -18.45
C THR A 134 -10.29 3.19 -18.26
N GLU A 135 -11.15 3.77 -19.12
CA GLU A 135 -11.58 5.16 -19.05
C GLU A 135 -12.57 5.37 -17.90
N VAL A 136 -13.52 4.44 -17.74
CA VAL A 136 -14.48 4.45 -16.62
C VAL A 136 -13.74 4.40 -15.28
N LEU A 137 -12.83 3.45 -15.11
CA LEU A 137 -12.04 3.33 -13.88
C LEU A 137 -11.13 4.56 -13.68
N GLY A 138 -10.66 5.21 -14.76
CA GLY A 138 -9.82 6.40 -14.69
C GLY A 138 -10.55 7.70 -14.35
N THR A 139 -11.87 7.70 -14.44
CA THR A 139 -12.74 8.87 -14.17
C THR A 139 -13.52 8.75 -12.86
N VAL A 140 -13.26 7.70 -12.08
CA VAL A 140 -13.87 7.45 -10.76
C VAL A 140 -13.55 8.58 -9.80
N GLY A 141 -14.58 9.06 -9.10
CA GLY A 141 -14.54 10.20 -8.18
C GLY A 141 -14.53 11.56 -8.87
N SER A 142 -14.70 11.61 -10.20
CA SER A 142 -15.08 12.84 -10.89
C SER A 142 -16.52 13.24 -10.56
N GLY A 143 -16.91 14.48 -10.89
CA GLY A 143 -18.29 14.95 -10.74
C GLY A 143 -19.32 14.06 -11.47
N VAL A 144 -18.91 13.35 -12.51
CA VAL A 144 -19.76 12.49 -13.34
C VAL A 144 -19.86 11.06 -12.81
N LEU A 145 -18.86 10.56 -12.07
CA LEU A 145 -18.79 9.15 -11.66
C LEU A 145 -18.38 9.04 -10.19
N ARG A 146 -19.35 9.27 -9.32
CA ARG A 146 -19.17 9.32 -7.85
C ARG A 146 -20.30 8.66 -7.06
N GLU A 147 -21.27 8.07 -7.75
CA GLU A 147 -22.41 7.43 -7.10
C GLU A 147 -21.93 6.18 -6.32
N PRO A 148 -22.28 6.03 -5.02
CA PRO A 148 -21.72 4.99 -4.15
C PRO A 148 -21.85 3.54 -4.64
N ARG A 149 -23.00 3.15 -5.23
CA ARG A 149 -23.22 1.79 -5.77
C ARG A 149 -22.32 1.51 -6.95
N THR A 150 -22.16 2.50 -7.81
CA THR A 150 -21.26 2.49 -8.95
C THR A 150 -19.81 2.39 -8.49
N LEU A 151 -19.40 3.16 -7.49
CA LEU A 151 -18.06 3.08 -6.91
C LEU A 151 -17.75 1.67 -6.37
N ALA A 152 -18.66 1.07 -5.60
CA ALA A 152 -18.45 -0.29 -5.10
C ALA A 152 -18.46 -1.35 -6.21
N ALA A 153 -19.33 -1.19 -7.21
CA ALA A 153 -19.37 -2.11 -8.34
C ALA A 153 -18.06 -2.05 -9.14
N LEU A 154 -17.51 -0.85 -9.34
CA LEU A 154 -16.20 -0.66 -9.97
C LEU A 154 -15.05 -1.14 -9.09
N GLU A 155 -15.12 -1.00 -7.77
CA GLU A 155 -14.13 -1.59 -6.85
C GLU A 155 -14.06 -3.11 -7.01
N VAL A 156 -15.20 -3.79 -6.99
CA VAL A 156 -15.25 -5.24 -7.20
C VAL A 156 -14.75 -5.60 -8.60
N ALA A 157 -15.14 -4.85 -9.63
CA ALA A 157 -14.67 -5.08 -10.99
C ALA A 157 -13.15 -4.90 -11.12
N ALA A 158 -12.58 -3.87 -10.49
CA ALA A 158 -11.15 -3.55 -10.54
C ALA A 158 -10.25 -4.62 -9.89
N ARG A 159 -10.78 -5.43 -8.98
CA ARG A 159 -10.07 -6.55 -8.34
C ARG A 159 -10.43 -7.93 -8.88
N SER A 160 -11.32 -7.99 -9.88
CA SER A 160 -11.80 -9.26 -10.44
C SER A 160 -11.12 -9.57 -11.76
N ASP A 161 -11.00 -10.86 -12.08
CA ASP A 161 -10.54 -11.30 -13.39
C ASP A 161 -11.68 -11.13 -14.41
N LEU A 162 -11.55 -10.10 -15.25
CA LEU A 162 -12.44 -9.83 -16.36
C LEU A 162 -11.88 -10.44 -17.65
N PRO A 163 -12.74 -10.88 -18.59
CA PRO A 163 -12.29 -11.40 -19.88
C PRO A 163 -11.46 -10.34 -20.61
N PRO A 164 -10.36 -10.71 -21.30
CA PRO A 164 -9.59 -9.76 -22.08
C PRO A 164 -10.42 -9.12 -23.19
N ALA A 165 -10.04 -7.93 -23.66
CA ALA A 165 -10.63 -7.36 -24.86
C ALA A 165 -10.13 -8.15 -26.08
N ASP A 166 -11.04 -8.64 -26.93
CA ASP A 166 -10.66 -9.24 -28.20
C ASP A 166 -10.04 -8.15 -29.11
N HIS A 167 -8.72 -8.21 -29.33
CA HIS A 167 -8.01 -7.27 -30.19
C HIS A 167 -8.26 -7.50 -31.70
N GLU A 168 -8.88 -8.61 -32.08
CA GLU A 168 -9.23 -8.93 -33.47
C GLU A 168 -10.54 -8.24 -33.88
N GLY A 169 -10.44 -6.97 -34.28
CA GLY A 169 -11.59 -6.22 -34.80
C GLY A 169 -11.54 -4.71 -34.58
N LEU A 170 -10.57 -4.22 -33.80
CA LEU A 170 -10.31 -2.78 -33.69
C LEU A 170 -9.68 -2.28 -35.01
N PRO A 171 -10.30 -1.35 -35.75
CA PRO A 171 -9.59 -0.65 -36.82
C PRO A 171 -8.40 0.08 -36.18
N GLY A 172 -7.19 -0.21 -36.66
CA GLY A 172 -5.95 0.22 -36.05
C GLY A 172 -5.64 1.72 -36.17
N GLY A 173 -4.77 2.19 -35.28
CA GLY A 173 -4.00 3.44 -35.39
C GLY A 173 -4.64 4.66 -34.70
N PRO A 174 -3.83 5.63 -34.24
CA PRO A 174 -4.25 6.74 -33.39
C PRO A 174 -5.12 7.72 -34.22
N GLY A 175 -6.43 7.49 -34.21
CA GLY A 175 -7.42 8.31 -34.86
C GLY A 175 -8.18 9.11 -33.81
N SER A 176 -8.04 10.43 -33.89
CA SER A 176 -8.80 11.44 -33.17
C SER A 176 -10.30 11.08 -33.09
N GLY A 177 -10.74 10.76 -31.89
CA GLY A 177 -12.13 10.48 -31.56
C GLY A 177 -12.30 10.21 -30.07
N ALA A 178 -11.44 10.80 -29.23
CA ALA A 178 -11.81 11.05 -27.87
C ALA A 178 -12.87 12.15 -27.95
N GLU A 179 -14.16 11.77 -27.96
CA GLU A 179 -15.10 12.59 -27.21
C GLU A 179 -14.58 12.52 -25.77
N ALA A 180 -13.65 13.44 -25.45
CA ALA A 180 -13.36 13.74 -24.07
C ALA A 180 -14.72 13.91 -23.40
N LEU A 181 -14.95 13.24 -22.27
CA LEU A 181 -16.03 13.64 -21.38
C LEU A 181 -15.82 15.15 -21.16
N GLU A 182 -16.58 15.98 -21.87
CA GLU A 182 -16.64 17.41 -21.62
C GLU A 182 -17.16 17.50 -20.19
N LEU A 183 -16.24 17.67 -19.24
CA LEU A 183 -16.53 18.28 -17.96
C LEU A 183 -17.01 19.69 -18.30
N ALA A 184 -18.30 19.82 -18.62
CA ALA A 184 -18.97 21.09 -18.50
C ALA A 184 -18.84 21.49 -17.03
N LEU A 185 -17.89 22.38 -16.75
CA LEU A 185 -17.87 23.10 -15.49
C LEU A 185 -19.25 23.76 -15.36
N PRO A 186 -19.98 23.55 -14.26
CA PRO A 186 -21.23 24.27 -14.06
C PRO A 186 -20.95 25.77 -14.14
N ASP A 187 -21.87 26.53 -14.74
CA ASP A 187 -21.78 27.99 -14.79
C ASP A 187 -21.51 28.53 -13.37
N PRO A 188 -20.61 29.53 -13.21
CA PRO A 188 -20.36 30.12 -11.92
C PRO A 188 -21.70 30.64 -11.34
N PRO A 189 -22.07 30.26 -10.10
CA PRO A 189 -23.31 30.74 -9.52
C PRO A 189 -23.30 32.26 -9.50
N GLY A 190 -24.45 32.84 -9.86
CA GLY A 190 -24.67 34.28 -9.77
C GLY A 190 -24.31 34.78 -8.37
N VAL A 191 -23.57 35.89 -8.33
CA VAL A 191 -23.01 36.51 -7.11
C VAL A 191 -24.13 37.12 -6.26
N ASP A 192 -24.96 36.30 -5.64
CA ASP A 192 -25.98 36.74 -4.67
C ASP A 192 -26.44 35.54 -3.80
N ALA A 193 -25.56 35.08 -2.91
CA ALA A 193 -25.84 34.49 -1.58
C ALA A 193 -24.58 33.76 -1.06
N PHE A 194 -23.81 34.40 -0.18
CA PHE A 194 -22.81 33.70 0.64
C PHE A 194 -23.50 33.20 1.92
N ASP A 195 -24.31 32.15 1.78
CA ASP A 195 -24.71 31.31 2.91
C ASP A 195 -24.64 29.84 2.48
N GLU A 196 -24.17 29.00 3.41
CA GLU A 196 -23.96 27.54 3.33
C GLU A 196 -22.67 27.03 2.65
N SER A 197 -22.08 25.99 3.26
CA SER A 197 -20.86 25.26 2.84
C SER A 197 -20.78 25.10 1.31
N PRO A 198 -19.58 25.21 0.68
CA PRO A 198 -19.45 24.95 -0.75
C PRO A 198 -20.09 23.61 -1.08
N ALA A 199 -20.95 23.58 -2.11
CA ALA A 199 -21.55 22.34 -2.58
C ALA A 199 -20.45 21.29 -2.77
N HIS A 200 -20.66 20.08 -2.23
CA HIS A 200 -19.69 18.99 -2.22
C HIS A 200 -19.07 18.71 -3.61
N ASP A 201 -19.79 19.07 -4.66
CA ASP A 201 -19.52 18.89 -6.07
C ASP A 201 -18.45 19.87 -6.62
N HIS A 202 -18.08 20.90 -5.85
CA HIS A 202 -17.15 21.96 -6.27
C HIS A 202 -15.72 21.74 -5.76
N LEU A 203 -15.48 20.69 -4.97
CA LEU A 203 -14.16 20.39 -4.39
C LEU A 203 -13.57 19.12 -5.01
N LEU A 204 -12.27 19.16 -5.31
CA LEU A 204 -11.54 17.94 -5.67
C LEU A 204 -11.45 17.02 -4.45
N ASN A 205 -11.64 15.73 -4.67
CA ASN A 205 -11.37 14.72 -3.65
C ASN A 205 -9.89 14.76 -3.25
N ALA A 206 -9.63 14.92 -1.94
CA ALA A 206 -8.27 15.08 -1.42
C ALA A 206 -7.39 13.84 -1.64
N GLU A 207 -7.98 12.64 -1.56
CA GLU A 207 -7.25 11.38 -1.70
C GLU A 207 -6.89 11.09 -3.15
N LEU A 208 -7.81 11.35 -4.08
CA LEU A 208 -7.51 11.31 -5.51
C LEU A 208 -6.47 12.36 -5.90
N SER A 209 -6.51 13.55 -5.31
CA SER A 209 -5.49 14.57 -5.51
C SER A 209 -4.11 14.09 -5.04
N ARG A 210 -4.06 13.37 -3.90
CA ARG A 210 -2.83 12.74 -3.40
C ARG A 210 -2.32 11.64 -4.34
N ILE A 211 -3.20 10.75 -4.80
CA ILE A 211 -2.82 9.71 -5.77
C ILE A 211 -2.34 10.35 -7.09
N ALA A 212 -3.02 11.40 -7.56
CA ALA A 212 -2.61 12.13 -8.76
C ALA A 212 -1.26 12.84 -8.60
N PHE A 213 -0.92 13.28 -7.38
CA PHE A 213 0.43 13.75 -7.07
C PHE A 213 1.45 12.62 -7.19
N ASP A 214 1.16 11.44 -6.64
CA ASP A 214 2.06 10.29 -6.74
C ASP A 214 2.19 9.81 -8.21
N GLU A 215 1.14 9.93 -9.01
CA GLU A 215 1.20 9.71 -10.47
C GLU A 215 2.15 10.68 -11.19
N ARG A 216 2.31 11.92 -10.71
CA ARG A 216 3.29 12.86 -11.29
C ARG A 216 4.73 12.38 -11.08
N ILE A 217 5.00 11.67 -9.99
CA ILE A 217 6.31 11.03 -9.79
C ILE A 217 6.51 9.93 -10.83
N LEU A 218 5.47 9.15 -11.11
CA LEU A 218 5.51 8.12 -12.15
C LEU A 218 5.77 8.72 -13.55
N VAL A 219 5.28 9.92 -13.85
CA VAL A 219 5.57 10.63 -15.11
C VAL A 219 7.08 10.86 -15.30
N PHE A 220 7.83 11.16 -14.24
CA PHE A 220 9.30 11.26 -14.33
C PHE A 220 9.96 9.91 -14.60
N ALA A 221 9.43 8.81 -14.04
CA ALA A 221 9.91 7.46 -14.37
C ALA A 221 9.60 7.05 -15.82
N GLU A 222 8.52 7.59 -16.41
CA GLU A 222 8.13 7.33 -17.79
C GLU A 222 8.93 8.15 -18.81
N SER A 223 9.33 9.37 -18.44
CA SER A 223 10.02 10.31 -19.33
C SER A 223 11.37 9.77 -19.81
N GLU A 224 11.57 9.77 -21.13
CA GLU A 224 12.86 9.41 -21.74
C GLU A 224 13.90 10.53 -21.61
N GLU A 225 13.49 11.74 -21.21
CA GLU A 225 14.40 12.84 -20.87
C GLU A 225 15.06 12.66 -19.50
N THR A 226 14.48 11.81 -18.64
CA THR A 226 15.04 11.48 -17.33
C THR A 226 16.07 10.35 -17.49
N PRO A 227 17.29 10.49 -16.93
CA PRO A 227 18.31 9.44 -16.99
C PRO A 227 17.82 8.11 -16.42
N LEU A 228 18.33 6.99 -16.94
CA LEU A 228 17.73 5.68 -16.70
C LEU A 228 17.69 5.28 -15.22
N LEU A 229 18.75 5.48 -14.44
CA LEU A 229 18.74 5.14 -13.01
C LEU A 229 17.87 6.10 -12.21
N GLU A 230 17.70 7.35 -12.66
CA GLU A 230 16.77 8.30 -12.06
C GLU A 230 15.32 7.88 -12.31
N ARG A 231 15.01 7.31 -13.47
CA ARG A 231 13.68 6.73 -13.74
C ARG A 231 13.37 5.58 -12.79
N VAL A 232 14.36 4.72 -12.51
CA VAL A 232 14.24 3.64 -11.51
C VAL A 232 14.06 4.23 -10.11
N ARG A 233 14.81 5.28 -9.75
CA ARG A 233 14.66 6.01 -8.49
C ARG A 233 13.26 6.60 -8.32
N PHE A 234 12.71 7.26 -9.33
CA PHE A 234 11.35 7.79 -9.28
C PHE A 234 10.30 6.69 -9.13
N LEU A 235 10.50 5.53 -9.75
CA LEU A 235 9.62 4.38 -9.57
C LEU A 235 9.72 3.80 -8.15
N SER A 236 10.92 3.74 -7.57
CA SER A 236 11.17 3.42 -6.15
C SER A 236 10.42 4.38 -5.23
N MET A 237 10.60 5.69 -5.43
CA MET A 237 9.91 6.74 -4.68
C MET A 237 8.38 6.62 -4.77
N PHE A 238 7.85 6.29 -5.93
CA PHE A 238 6.43 6.00 -6.09
C PHE A 238 5.98 4.82 -5.21
N GLY A 239 6.76 3.73 -5.17
CA GLY A 239 6.53 2.60 -4.28
C GLY A 239 6.48 2.99 -2.80
N SER A 240 7.50 3.72 -2.33
CA SER A 240 7.57 4.22 -0.95
C SER A 240 6.40 5.14 -0.57
N ARG A 241 5.94 5.97 -1.51
CA ARG A 241 4.80 6.87 -1.28
C ARG A 241 3.47 6.15 -1.27
N GLN A 242 3.31 5.12 -2.08
CA GLN A 242 2.17 4.21 -1.97
C GLN A 242 2.18 3.53 -0.60
N ASP A 243 3.32 3.07 -0.10
CA ASP A 243 3.41 2.50 1.25
C ASP A 243 2.93 3.52 2.31
N ASP A 244 3.47 4.74 2.31
CA ASP A 244 3.05 5.83 3.22
C ASP A 244 1.54 6.13 3.13
N PHE A 245 1.01 6.24 1.91
CA PHE A 245 -0.41 6.54 1.69
C PHE A 245 -1.33 5.48 2.31
N PHE A 246 -0.97 4.19 2.19
CA PHE A 246 -1.74 3.12 2.82
C PHE A 246 -1.57 3.11 4.35
N MET A 247 -0.35 3.26 4.84
CA MET A 247 -0.03 3.26 6.27
C MET A 247 -0.69 4.41 7.03
N THR A 248 -0.95 5.54 6.37
CA THR A 248 -1.49 6.75 7.00
C THR A 248 -2.94 7.03 6.60
N ARG A 249 -3.22 7.28 5.32
CA ARG A 249 -4.54 7.74 4.84
C ARG A 249 -5.55 6.60 4.84
N VAL A 250 -5.22 5.47 4.21
CA VAL A 250 -6.11 4.30 4.16
C VAL A 250 -6.35 3.74 5.56
N ALA A 251 -5.29 3.63 6.37
CA ALA A 251 -5.41 3.32 7.79
C ALA A 251 -6.42 4.24 8.50
N GLY A 252 -6.37 5.54 8.23
CA GLY A 252 -7.25 6.49 8.90
C GLY A 252 -8.73 6.32 8.57
N PHE A 253 -9.07 6.04 7.31
CA PHE A 253 -10.46 5.71 6.94
C PHE A 253 -10.90 4.37 7.52
N LYS A 254 -9.98 3.41 7.66
CA LYS A 254 -10.27 2.13 8.31
C LYS A 254 -10.55 2.29 9.80
N ASP A 255 -9.79 3.11 10.50
CA ASP A 255 -10.03 3.44 11.91
C ASP A 255 -11.39 4.12 12.08
N GLU A 256 -11.74 5.06 11.18
CA GLU A 256 -13.03 5.75 11.21
C GLU A 256 -14.20 4.78 10.99
N LEU A 257 -14.07 3.88 10.01
CA LEU A 257 -15.06 2.85 9.73
C LEU A 257 -15.23 1.88 10.92
N ALA A 258 -14.11 1.47 11.53
CA ALA A 258 -14.05 0.65 12.73
C ALA A 258 -14.74 1.30 13.93
N ALA A 259 -14.60 2.62 14.08
CA ALA A 259 -15.27 3.41 15.12
C ALA A 259 -16.78 3.62 14.87
N GLY A 260 -17.32 3.11 13.75
CA GLY A 260 -18.72 3.34 13.36
C GLY A 260 -18.99 4.79 12.94
N GLY A 261 -17.93 5.52 12.57
CA GLY A 261 -18.01 6.90 12.13
C GLY A 261 -18.93 7.04 10.91
N ARG A 262 -19.72 8.12 10.90
CA ARG A 262 -20.57 8.51 9.76
C ARG A 262 -20.16 9.87 9.20
N ARG A 263 -18.95 10.32 9.54
CA ARG A 263 -18.47 11.62 9.09
C ARG A 263 -18.28 11.54 7.57
N ARG A 264 -18.76 12.58 6.90
CA ARG A 264 -18.50 12.78 5.47
C ARG A 264 -17.28 13.67 5.33
N THR A 265 -16.46 13.37 4.33
CA THR A 265 -15.38 14.23 3.87
C THR A 265 -15.95 15.48 3.20
N LEU A 266 -15.09 16.45 2.86
CA LEU A 266 -15.52 17.74 2.30
C LEU A 266 -16.23 17.59 0.94
N ASP A 267 -15.87 16.57 0.17
CA ASP A 267 -16.51 16.14 -1.09
C ASP A 267 -17.75 15.26 -0.87
N GLY A 268 -18.21 15.12 0.37
CA GLY A 268 -19.48 14.48 0.72
C GLY A 268 -19.43 12.96 0.82
N LEU A 269 -18.29 12.30 0.58
CA LEU A 269 -18.17 10.85 0.69
C LEU A 269 -17.96 10.38 2.13
N THR A 270 -18.44 9.19 2.46
CA THR A 270 -18.15 8.48 3.72
C THR A 270 -16.81 7.76 3.64
N ALA A 271 -16.24 7.36 4.78
CA ALA A 271 -15.00 6.57 4.82
C ALA A 271 -15.06 5.29 3.97
N HIS A 272 -16.21 4.60 3.94
CA HIS A 272 -16.40 3.40 3.10
C HIS A 272 -16.35 3.73 1.60
N GLU A 273 -17.01 4.80 1.19
CA GLU A 273 -17.02 5.28 -0.20
C GLU A 273 -15.63 5.79 -0.63
N GLN A 274 -14.89 6.44 0.28
CA GLN A 274 -13.49 6.81 0.06
C GLN A 274 -12.61 5.57 -0.15
N LEU A 275 -12.79 4.51 0.66
CA LEU A 275 -12.06 3.26 0.50
C LEU A 275 -12.39 2.55 -0.82
N ASP A 276 -13.67 2.55 -1.25
CA ASP A 276 -14.08 2.01 -2.56
C ASP A 276 -13.36 2.79 -3.68
N LEU A 277 -13.39 4.12 -3.62
CA LEU A 277 -12.77 5.02 -4.58
C LEU A 277 -11.25 4.83 -4.68
N ILE A 278 -10.57 4.84 -3.53
CA ILE A 278 -9.12 4.65 -3.41
C ILE A 278 -8.72 3.28 -3.98
N ALA A 279 -9.46 2.21 -3.63
CA ALA A 279 -9.14 0.86 -4.08
C ALA A 279 -9.15 0.73 -5.60
N VAL A 280 -10.10 1.40 -6.28
CA VAL A 280 -10.11 1.46 -7.74
C VAL A 280 -8.87 2.18 -8.26
N ARG A 281 -8.63 3.41 -7.81
CA ARG A 281 -7.57 4.25 -8.39
C ARG A 281 -6.18 3.70 -8.09
N ALA A 282 -5.92 3.26 -6.86
CA ALA A 282 -4.62 2.73 -6.45
C ALA A 282 -4.21 1.50 -7.27
N ARG A 283 -5.14 0.58 -7.58
CA ARG A 283 -4.87 -0.59 -8.43
C ARG A 283 -4.48 -0.20 -9.85
N GLN A 284 -5.17 0.78 -10.43
CA GLN A 284 -4.85 1.25 -11.78
C GLN A 284 -3.43 1.81 -11.86
N VAL A 285 -3.08 2.68 -10.92
CA VAL A 285 -1.77 3.33 -10.90
C VAL A 285 -0.67 2.33 -10.59
N ALA A 286 -0.89 1.40 -9.65
CA ALA A 286 0.04 0.31 -9.36
C ALA A 286 0.28 -0.59 -10.59
N ALA A 287 -0.78 -0.94 -11.33
CA ALA A 287 -0.64 -1.73 -12.55
C ALA A 287 0.12 -0.97 -13.65
N ARG A 288 -0.05 0.35 -13.76
CA ARG A 288 0.73 1.21 -14.67
C ARG A 288 2.22 1.20 -14.30
N ALA A 289 2.54 1.31 -13.01
CA ALA A 289 3.91 1.26 -12.50
C ALA A 289 4.59 -0.10 -12.79
N GLN A 290 3.88 -1.22 -12.59
CA GLN A 290 4.40 -2.55 -12.92
C GLN A 290 4.65 -2.73 -14.43
N ARG A 291 3.73 -2.25 -15.28
CA ARG A 291 3.94 -2.25 -16.74
C ARG A 291 5.16 -1.42 -17.14
N LEU A 292 5.34 -0.22 -16.55
CA LEU A 292 6.52 0.60 -16.81
C LEU A 292 7.81 -0.14 -16.45
N LEU A 293 7.86 -0.77 -15.28
CA LEU A 293 9.00 -1.56 -14.84
C LEU A 293 9.31 -2.67 -15.86
N ARG A 294 8.32 -3.53 -16.13
CA ARG A 294 8.48 -4.73 -16.94
C ARG A 294 8.75 -4.43 -18.42
N ASP A 295 7.97 -3.53 -19.00
CA ASP A 295 7.90 -3.35 -20.46
C ASP A 295 8.89 -2.29 -20.96
N ARG A 296 9.46 -1.45 -20.07
CA ARG A 296 10.38 -0.36 -20.45
C ARG A 296 11.67 -0.33 -19.64
N LEU A 297 11.59 -0.31 -18.30
CA LEU A 297 12.78 -0.08 -17.47
C LEU A 297 13.71 -1.31 -17.41
N LEU A 298 13.18 -2.51 -17.16
CA LEU A 298 13.99 -3.73 -17.12
C LEU A 298 14.70 -4.00 -18.45
N PRO A 299 14.05 -3.89 -19.63
CA PRO A 299 14.74 -3.98 -20.92
C PRO A 299 15.85 -2.92 -21.09
N ALA A 300 15.56 -1.65 -20.77
CA ALA A 300 16.55 -0.58 -20.91
C ALA A 300 17.76 -0.74 -19.98
N LEU A 301 17.55 -1.24 -18.75
CA LEU A 301 18.64 -1.60 -17.84
C LEU A 301 19.48 -2.73 -18.42
N ALA A 302 18.84 -3.75 -18.99
CA ALA A 302 19.53 -4.90 -19.56
C ALA A 302 20.43 -4.54 -20.74
N GLU A 303 20.05 -3.54 -21.55
CA GLU A 303 20.88 -2.96 -22.61
C GLU A 303 22.14 -2.26 -22.09
N ARG A 304 22.08 -1.72 -20.86
CA ARG A 304 23.23 -1.13 -20.16
C ARG A 304 24.02 -2.14 -19.32
N GLY A 305 23.65 -3.41 -19.40
CA GLY A 305 24.28 -4.51 -18.69
C GLY A 305 23.79 -4.71 -17.25
N ILE A 306 22.84 -3.90 -16.78
CA ILE A 306 22.22 -4.04 -15.46
C ILE A 306 21.03 -5.01 -15.60
N ARG A 307 21.07 -6.18 -14.96
CA ARG A 307 20.05 -7.22 -15.15
C ARG A 307 19.55 -7.78 -13.84
N ILE A 308 18.24 -7.97 -13.74
CA ILE A 308 17.63 -8.78 -12.70
C ILE A 308 17.37 -10.16 -13.31
N LEU A 309 17.93 -11.20 -12.70
CA LEU A 309 17.80 -12.58 -13.16
C LEU A 309 16.86 -13.36 -12.26
N GLY A 310 15.95 -14.13 -12.86
CA GLY A 310 15.21 -15.15 -12.14
C GLY A 310 16.07 -16.40 -11.94
N ARG A 311 15.62 -17.31 -11.06
CA ARG A 311 16.32 -18.58 -10.82
C ARG A 311 16.62 -19.40 -12.08
N ASP A 312 15.73 -19.35 -13.07
CA ASP A 312 15.85 -20.14 -14.30
C ASP A 312 16.89 -19.54 -15.28
N ASP A 313 17.32 -18.30 -15.08
CA ASP A 313 18.32 -17.61 -15.89
C ASP A 313 19.76 -17.76 -15.33
N LEU A 314 19.93 -18.42 -14.18
CA LEU A 314 21.21 -18.58 -13.50
C LEU A 314 22.00 -19.78 -14.03
N ASN A 315 23.27 -19.54 -14.39
CA ASN A 315 24.21 -20.61 -14.73
C ASN A 315 24.84 -21.24 -13.46
N ASP A 316 25.60 -22.33 -13.62
CA ASP A 316 26.21 -23.06 -12.50
C ASP A 316 27.22 -22.23 -11.69
N GLN A 317 27.91 -21.27 -12.34
CA GLN A 317 28.84 -20.36 -11.67
C GLN A 317 28.07 -19.37 -10.79
N ASP A 318 27.00 -18.76 -11.33
CA ASP A 318 26.14 -17.83 -10.59
C ASP A 318 25.52 -18.53 -9.37
N ARG A 319 25.02 -19.76 -9.53
CA ARG A 319 24.47 -20.57 -8.43
C ARG A 319 25.50 -20.91 -7.36
N THR A 320 26.73 -21.20 -7.77
CA THR A 320 27.84 -21.49 -6.84
C THR A 320 28.22 -20.25 -6.06
N PHE A 321 28.36 -19.11 -6.73
CA PHE A 321 28.63 -17.82 -6.11
C PHE A 321 27.56 -17.47 -5.08
N LEU A 322 26.26 -17.54 -5.43
CA LEU A 322 25.17 -17.24 -4.50
C LEU A 322 25.19 -18.13 -3.25
N ARG A 323 25.50 -19.41 -3.44
CA ARG A 323 25.59 -20.38 -2.32
C ARG A 323 26.75 -20.03 -1.38
N GLU A 324 27.92 -19.72 -1.91
CA GLU A 324 29.12 -19.44 -1.13
C GLU A 324 29.05 -18.09 -0.43
N HIS A 325 28.44 -17.08 -1.06
CA HIS A 325 28.44 -15.71 -0.56
C HIS A 325 27.20 -15.33 0.26
N TYR A 326 26.03 -15.90 -0.04
CA TYR A 326 24.77 -15.48 0.58
C TYR A 326 24.03 -16.61 1.32
N ALA A 327 24.02 -17.83 0.79
CA ALA A 327 23.13 -18.87 1.32
C ALA A 327 23.41 -19.21 2.78
N THR A 328 24.68 -19.35 3.20
CA THR A 328 25.01 -19.63 4.61
C THR A 328 24.57 -18.51 5.54
N HIS A 329 24.71 -17.25 5.12
CA HIS A 329 24.26 -16.12 5.93
C HIS A 329 22.72 -16.08 5.99
N ALA A 330 22.05 -16.24 4.84
CA ALA A 330 20.60 -16.29 4.76
C ALA A 330 20.03 -17.41 5.64
N GLU A 331 20.51 -18.65 5.49
CA GLU A 331 20.05 -19.81 6.28
C GLU A 331 20.23 -19.61 7.79
N ALA A 332 21.25 -18.87 8.23
CA ALA A 332 21.49 -18.60 9.64
C ALA A 332 20.45 -17.64 10.27
N VAL A 333 19.81 -16.79 9.47
CA VAL A 333 18.85 -15.78 9.95
C VAL A 333 17.40 -16.11 9.60
N LEU A 334 17.17 -17.04 8.68
CA LEU A 334 15.82 -17.49 8.32
C LEU A 334 15.19 -18.28 9.46
N THR A 335 14.01 -17.85 9.87
CA THR A 335 13.18 -18.57 10.85
C THR A 335 11.85 -18.93 10.19
N PRO A 336 11.67 -20.18 9.74
CA PRO A 336 10.38 -20.66 9.26
C PRO A 336 9.37 -20.66 10.42
N MET A 337 8.25 -19.97 10.23
CA MET A 337 7.21 -19.87 11.24
C MET A 337 5.97 -20.63 10.77
N ALA A 338 5.79 -21.84 11.29
CA ALA A 338 4.66 -22.70 10.94
C ALA A 338 3.37 -22.17 11.59
N ALA A 339 2.27 -22.19 10.81
CA ALA A 339 0.93 -21.92 11.31
C ALA A 339 0.12 -23.23 11.28
N ASP A 340 -0.42 -23.63 12.43
CA ASP A 340 -1.27 -24.81 12.57
C ASP A 340 -2.32 -24.63 13.68
N SER A 341 -3.10 -25.68 14.00
CA SER A 341 -4.15 -25.61 15.03
C SER A 341 -3.63 -25.33 16.45
N SER A 342 -2.34 -25.59 16.69
CA SER A 342 -1.64 -25.45 17.96
C SER A 342 -0.74 -24.20 18.00
N HIS A 343 -0.37 -23.64 16.86
CA HIS A 343 0.48 -22.46 16.73
C HIS A 343 -0.25 -21.34 15.97
N PRO A 344 -0.47 -20.15 16.59
CA PRO A 344 -1.11 -19.03 15.90
C PRO A 344 -0.32 -18.62 14.65
N PHE A 345 -1.01 -18.03 13.69
CA PHE A 345 -0.36 -17.43 12.54
C PHE A 345 0.73 -16.45 12.98
N PRO A 346 1.93 -16.53 12.38
CA PRO A 346 3.03 -15.67 12.77
C PRO A 346 2.77 -14.21 12.45
N HIS A 347 3.19 -13.32 13.34
CA HIS A 347 3.16 -11.90 13.08
C HIS A 347 4.17 -11.54 11.98
N ILE A 348 3.66 -11.07 10.84
CA ILE A 348 4.48 -10.60 9.72
C ILE A 348 4.76 -9.11 9.90
N ARG A 349 6.04 -8.73 9.89
CA ARG A 349 6.50 -7.36 10.09
C ARG A 349 6.02 -6.43 8.98
N ASN A 350 5.76 -5.18 9.35
CA ASN A 350 5.34 -4.14 8.41
C ASN A 350 6.36 -3.95 7.29
N LEU A 351 5.88 -3.89 6.04
CA LEU A 351 6.64 -3.69 4.81
C LEU A 351 7.71 -4.75 4.53
N ARG A 352 7.83 -5.82 5.34
CA ARG A 352 8.76 -6.91 5.08
C ARG A 352 8.12 -7.92 4.13
N PRO A 353 8.70 -8.18 2.94
CA PRO A 353 8.22 -9.27 2.11
C PRO A 353 8.46 -10.62 2.80
N ALA A 354 7.56 -11.57 2.57
CA ALA A 354 7.62 -12.91 3.14
C ALA A 354 7.18 -13.96 2.12
N LEU A 355 7.75 -15.16 2.21
CA LEU A 355 7.32 -16.34 1.47
C LEU A 355 6.27 -17.10 2.28
N GLY A 356 5.11 -17.33 1.68
CA GLY A 356 4.10 -18.25 2.19
C GLY A 356 4.29 -19.62 1.52
N ALA A 357 4.84 -20.57 2.26
CA ALA A 357 5.09 -21.93 1.81
C ALA A 357 4.00 -22.89 2.31
N VAL A 358 3.55 -23.77 1.42
CA VAL A 358 2.71 -24.92 1.77
C VAL A 358 3.60 -26.16 1.76
N VAL A 359 3.73 -26.78 2.93
CA VAL A 359 4.61 -27.93 3.15
C VAL A 359 3.81 -29.13 3.63
N ARG A 360 4.24 -30.33 3.26
CA ARG A 360 3.56 -31.57 3.60
C ARG A 360 4.55 -32.63 4.09
N LEU A 361 4.19 -33.36 5.13
CA LEU A 361 4.91 -34.58 5.51
C LEU A 361 4.67 -35.66 4.43
N PRO A 362 5.70 -36.38 3.96
CA PRO A 362 5.56 -37.37 2.87
C PRO A 362 4.42 -38.39 3.05
N ASP A 363 4.15 -38.79 4.29
CA ASP A 363 3.14 -39.79 4.66
C ASP A 363 1.87 -39.21 5.29
N ALA A 364 1.69 -37.89 5.30
CA ALA A 364 0.52 -37.24 5.88
C ALA A 364 -0.40 -36.66 4.79
N ASP A 365 -1.72 -36.77 5.02
CA ASP A 365 -2.74 -36.17 4.14
C ASP A 365 -2.92 -34.66 4.34
N ARG A 366 -2.26 -34.05 5.34
CA ARG A 366 -2.45 -32.63 5.68
C ARG A 366 -1.22 -31.82 5.29
N SER A 367 -1.45 -30.75 4.54
CA SER A 367 -0.46 -29.71 4.29
C SER A 367 -0.53 -28.64 5.39
N HIS A 368 0.61 -28.02 5.67
CA HIS A 368 0.80 -26.96 6.65
C HIS A 368 1.23 -25.69 5.94
N PHE A 369 0.78 -24.54 6.44
CA PHE A 369 1.26 -23.24 5.98
C PHE A 369 2.46 -22.82 6.83
N THR A 370 3.47 -22.22 6.21
CA THR A 370 4.63 -21.66 6.90
C THR A 370 4.99 -20.34 6.26
N ALA A 371 5.18 -19.31 7.08
CA ALA A 371 5.67 -18.01 6.63
C ALA A 371 7.18 -17.92 6.89
N ILE A 372 7.91 -17.35 5.94
CA ILE A 372 9.34 -17.08 6.04
C ILE A 372 9.54 -15.63 5.61
N GLU A 373 9.88 -14.75 6.55
CA GLU A 373 10.21 -13.37 6.22
C GLU A 373 11.56 -13.32 5.48
N LEU A 374 11.65 -12.44 4.48
CA LEU A 374 12.96 -12.13 3.89
C LEU A 374 13.83 -11.48 4.98
N PRO A 375 15.11 -11.88 5.13
CA PRO A 375 16.00 -11.27 6.10
C PRO A 375 16.30 -9.82 5.72
N GLY A 376 16.38 -8.95 6.72
CA GLY A 376 16.56 -7.52 6.50
C GLY A 376 18.00 -7.05 6.47
N GLU A 377 18.90 -7.91 6.88
CA GLU A 377 20.34 -7.72 6.92
C GLU A 377 20.98 -7.97 5.54
N LEU A 378 20.25 -8.62 4.63
CA LEU A 378 20.66 -8.86 3.25
C LEU A 378 20.01 -7.85 2.30
N PRO A 379 20.71 -7.45 1.22
CA PRO A 379 20.12 -6.59 0.20
C PRO A 379 18.97 -7.31 -0.49
N ARG A 380 17.95 -6.55 -0.90
CA ARG A 380 16.83 -7.06 -1.70
C ARG A 380 17.30 -7.65 -3.02
N PHE A 381 18.33 -7.03 -3.62
CA PHE A 381 18.94 -7.45 -4.88
C PHE A 381 20.37 -7.91 -4.63
N LEU A 382 20.60 -9.23 -4.67
CA LEU A 382 21.91 -9.82 -4.46
C LEU A 382 22.78 -9.59 -5.70
N PRO A 383 23.85 -8.78 -5.64
CA PRO A 383 24.76 -8.63 -6.77
C PRO A 383 25.51 -9.94 -7.03
N LEU A 384 25.67 -10.31 -8.30
CA LEU A 384 26.58 -11.37 -8.71
C LEU A 384 28.02 -10.85 -8.79
N GLU A 385 28.97 -11.75 -9.09
CA GLU A 385 30.42 -11.48 -9.10
C GLU A 385 30.82 -10.25 -9.96
N ASP A 386 30.06 -9.93 -11.01
CA ASP A 386 30.32 -8.78 -11.90
C ASP A 386 29.74 -7.44 -11.43
N GLY A 387 28.96 -7.42 -10.33
CA GLY A 387 28.33 -6.22 -9.78
C GLY A 387 27.26 -5.57 -10.68
N ARG A 388 26.83 -6.22 -11.76
CA ARG A 388 25.84 -5.69 -12.72
C ARG A 388 24.63 -6.60 -12.91
N ARG A 389 24.79 -7.90 -12.69
CA ARG A 389 23.68 -8.86 -12.63
C ARG A 389 23.26 -9.04 -11.19
N PHE A 390 21.95 -9.07 -10.96
CA PHE A 390 21.34 -9.12 -9.64
C PHE A 390 20.32 -10.24 -9.57
N VAL A 391 20.19 -10.85 -8.40
CA VAL A 391 19.17 -11.88 -8.13
C VAL A 391 18.28 -11.39 -6.98
N PRO A 392 16.95 -11.34 -7.16
CA PRO A 392 16.05 -11.04 -6.06
C PRO A 392 16.26 -12.02 -4.90
N LEU A 393 16.31 -11.53 -3.67
CA LEU A 393 16.56 -12.35 -2.48
C LEU A 393 15.57 -13.54 -2.37
N GLU A 394 14.30 -13.34 -2.70
CA GLU A 394 13.30 -14.40 -2.73
C GLU A 394 13.62 -15.53 -3.70
N GLU A 395 14.31 -15.27 -4.82
CA GLU A 395 14.70 -16.31 -5.78
C GLU A 395 15.77 -17.22 -5.18
N LEU A 396 16.72 -16.65 -4.42
CA LEU A 396 17.66 -17.43 -3.62
C LEU A 396 16.88 -18.28 -2.60
N LEU A 397 15.99 -17.67 -1.82
CA LEU A 397 15.25 -18.37 -0.77
C LEU A 397 14.38 -19.52 -1.33
N LEU A 398 13.71 -19.29 -2.47
CA LEU A 398 12.93 -20.30 -3.17
C LEU A 398 13.77 -21.51 -3.58
N ASP A 399 15.01 -21.30 -4.04
CA ASP A 399 15.95 -22.38 -4.39
C ASP A 399 16.41 -23.18 -3.16
N ARG A 400 16.47 -22.54 -1.98
CA ARG A 400 16.89 -23.15 -0.69
C ARG A 400 15.76 -23.80 0.12
N LEU A 401 14.48 -23.56 -0.24
CA LEU A 401 13.35 -24.14 0.50
C LEU A 401 13.41 -25.66 0.71
N PRO A 402 13.84 -26.47 -0.28
CA PRO A 402 13.94 -27.92 -0.08
C PRO A 402 14.91 -28.34 1.05
N GLU A 403 16.01 -27.60 1.25
CA GLU A 403 16.95 -27.89 2.34
C GLU A 403 16.47 -27.32 3.68
N LEU A 404 15.84 -26.14 3.65
CA LEU A 404 15.24 -25.51 4.83
C LEU A 404 14.13 -26.38 5.44
N PHE A 405 13.39 -27.10 4.60
CA PHE A 405 12.33 -28.02 5.00
C PHE A 405 12.74 -29.49 4.85
N ALA A 406 13.96 -29.84 5.28
CA ALA A 406 14.45 -31.21 5.23
C ALA A 406 13.47 -32.22 5.85
N GLY A 407 13.03 -33.20 5.06
CA GLY A 407 12.05 -34.22 5.48
C GLY A 407 10.59 -33.85 5.21
N LEU A 408 10.31 -32.65 4.70
CA LEU A 408 9.00 -32.23 4.22
C LEU A 408 9.04 -32.02 2.69
N ARG A 409 7.89 -32.16 2.06
CA ARG A 409 7.68 -31.79 0.65
C ARG A 409 7.12 -30.38 0.58
N VAL A 410 7.85 -29.46 -0.06
CA VAL A 410 7.32 -28.13 -0.42
C VAL A 410 6.40 -28.30 -1.63
N GLU A 411 5.12 -27.97 -1.47
CA GLU A 411 4.12 -28.06 -2.55
C GLU A 411 4.10 -26.80 -3.40
N SER A 412 4.20 -25.64 -2.74
CA SER A 412 4.20 -24.33 -3.38
C SER A 412 4.75 -23.29 -2.41
N ALA A 413 5.38 -22.24 -2.92
CA ALA A 413 5.79 -21.09 -2.14
C ALA A 413 5.56 -19.82 -2.95
N HIS A 414 5.01 -18.78 -2.30
CA HIS A 414 4.65 -17.55 -2.98
C HIS A 414 4.98 -16.33 -2.13
N LEU A 415 5.49 -15.29 -2.77
CA LEU A 415 5.79 -14.02 -2.11
C LEU A 415 4.50 -13.25 -1.78
N PHE A 416 4.48 -12.65 -0.59
CA PHE A 416 3.48 -11.70 -0.14
C PHE A 416 4.13 -10.62 0.72
N ARG A 417 3.45 -9.50 0.94
CA ARG A 417 3.93 -8.40 1.78
C ARG A 417 2.74 -7.76 2.50
N VAL A 418 2.94 -7.43 3.77
CA VAL A 418 1.89 -6.83 4.62
C VAL A 418 2.25 -5.38 4.92
N THR A 419 1.32 -4.47 4.69
CA THR A 419 1.41 -3.08 5.12
C THR A 419 0.50 -2.89 6.33
N ARG A 420 0.99 -2.22 7.38
CA ARG A 420 0.30 -1.99 8.66
C ARG A 420 0.14 -0.50 8.94
N SER A 421 -0.85 -0.14 9.74
CA SER A 421 -1.08 1.26 10.13
C SER A 421 0.14 1.88 10.79
N ALA A 422 0.45 3.13 10.46
CA ALA A 422 1.44 3.95 11.15
C ALA A 422 0.80 5.11 11.91
N ARG A 423 -0.52 5.07 12.12
CA ARG A 423 -1.22 6.13 12.86
C ARG A 423 -0.98 6.00 14.36
N THR A 424 -0.50 7.09 14.94
CA THR A 424 -0.39 7.28 16.38
C THR A 424 -1.77 7.52 16.99
N GLN A 425 -2.11 6.77 18.04
CA GLN A 425 -3.39 6.88 18.77
C GLN A 425 -3.24 7.68 20.08
N LEU A 426 -2.28 8.61 20.14
CA LEU A 426 -2.02 9.37 21.36
C LEU A 426 -3.01 10.52 21.53
N GLU A 427 -3.92 10.39 22.49
CA GLU A 427 -4.78 11.51 22.93
C GLU A 427 -3.98 12.45 23.86
N GLU A 428 -3.63 13.63 23.33
CA GLU A 428 -2.81 14.67 23.99
C GLU A 428 -3.35 15.13 25.34
N THR A 429 -4.66 15.02 25.56
CA THR A 429 -5.34 15.51 26.75
C THR A 429 -5.28 14.56 27.95
N LEU A 430 -4.80 13.32 27.78
CA LEU A 430 -4.89 12.26 28.79
C LEU A 430 -3.55 11.81 29.39
N VAL A 431 -2.42 12.31 28.89
CA VAL A 431 -1.09 11.83 29.31
C VAL A 431 -0.32 12.92 30.06
N GLY A 432 0.17 12.59 31.26
CA GLY A 432 1.05 13.48 32.06
C GLY A 432 2.50 13.56 31.56
N ASP A 433 2.97 12.58 30.78
CA ASP A 433 4.31 12.52 30.18
C ASP A 433 4.21 12.11 28.70
N VAL A 434 4.29 13.11 27.81
CA VAL A 434 4.21 12.94 26.35
C VAL A 434 5.34 12.04 25.82
N LEU A 435 6.55 12.14 26.39
CA LEU A 435 7.71 11.37 25.91
C LEU A 435 7.51 9.88 26.17
N GLN A 436 7.04 9.52 27.36
CA GLN A 436 6.76 8.12 27.71
C GLN A 436 5.66 7.53 26.82
N ALA A 437 4.62 8.31 26.51
CA ALA A 437 3.56 7.85 25.64
C ALA A 437 4.01 7.68 24.18
N VAL A 438 4.88 8.55 23.66
CA VAL A 438 5.48 8.34 22.32
C VAL A 438 6.37 7.10 22.31
N LYS A 439 7.17 6.85 23.37
CA LYS A 439 7.96 5.61 23.49
C LYS A 439 7.09 4.35 23.44
N GLU A 440 5.97 4.37 24.14
CA GLU A 440 5.02 3.24 24.15
C GLU A 440 4.32 3.06 22.80
N ASP A 441 3.97 4.16 22.11
CA ASP A 441 3.35 4.11 20.77
C ASP A 441 4.33 3.55 19.73
N VAL A 442 5.57 4.03 19.73
CA VAL A 442 6.66 3.53 18.87
C VAL A 442 6.87 2.03 19.09
N ALA A 443 6.94 1.57 20.34
CA ALA A 443 7.11 0.15 20.66
C ALA A 443 5.93 -0.72 20.18
N ARG A 444 4.72 -0.15 20.07
CA ARG A 444 3.52 -0.85 19.56
C ARG A 444 3.40 -0.80 18.04
N ARG A 445 4.12 0.11 17.36
CA ARG A 445 4.03 0.33 15.91
C ARG A 445 4.17 -0.94 15.06
N PRO A 446 5.11 -1.87 15.34
CA PRO A 446 5.22 -3.10 14.56
C PRO A 446 3.94 -3.96 14.59
N PHE A 447 3.19 -3.90 15.70
CA PHE A 447 2.00 -4.72 15.97
C PHE A 447 0.68 -4.04 15.56
N ARG A 448 0.75 -2.94 14.80
CA ARG A 448 -0.43 -2.23 14.31
C ARG A 448 -1.23 -3.09 13.32
N ALA A 449 -2.53 -2.78 13.19
CA ALA A 449 -3.42 -3.51 12.32
C ALA A 449 -2.94 -3.50 10.85
N PRO A 450 -3.03 -4.63 10.13
CA PRO A 450 -2.75 -4.70 8.70
C PRO A 450 -3.81 -3.93 7.90
N VAL A 451 -3.36 -3.16 6.92
CA VAL A 451 -4.20 -2.29 6.08
C VAL A 451 -4.17 -2.71 4.61
N ARG A 452 -3.10 -3.35 4.14
CA ARG A 452 -2.93 -3.85 2.77
C ARG A 452 -2.19 -5.19 2.78
N LEU A 453 -2.62 -6.12 1.93
CA LEU A 453 -1.93 -7.37 1.65
C LEU A 453 -1.57 -7.41 0.16
N GLU A 454 -0.28 -7.40 -0.16
CA GLU A 454 0.21 -7.61 -1.52
C GLU A 454 0.56 -9.09 -1.69
N VAL A 455 0.14 -9.70 -2.80
CA VAL A 455 0.39 -11.12 -3.11
C VAL A 455 0.85 -11.29 -4.54
N ALA A 456 1.77 -12.21 -4.79
CA ALA A 456 2.23 -12.49 -6.13
C ALA A 456 1.08 -13.03 -7.01
N ALA A 457 1.02 -12.63 -8.28
CA ALA A 457 -0.02 -13.07 -9.21
C ALA A 457 -0.15 -14.60 -9.32
N GLY A 458 0.96 -15.33 -9.20
CA GLY A 458 0.98 -16.80 -9.21
C GLY A 458 0.43 -17.46 -7.94
N MET A 459 0.13 -16.73 -6.86
CA MET A 459 -0.35 -17.30 -5.61
C MET A 459 -1.78 -17.85 -5.76
N PRO A 460 -2.06 -19.12 -5.46
CA PRO A 460 -3.41 -19.69 -5.47
C PRO A 460 -4.41 -18.92 -4.61
N GLN A 461 -5.64 -18.82 -5.09
CA GLN A 461 -6.72 -18.12 -4.38
C GLN A 461 -6.95 -18.67 -2.97
N SER A 462 -6.82 -19.99 -2.76
CA SER A 462 -6.94 -20.62 -1.44
C SER A 462 -5.90 -20.10 -0.43
N ILE A 463 -4.66 -19.92 -0.86
CA ILE A 463 -3.57 -19.40 -0.01
C ILE A 463 -3.78 -17.91 0.28
N ARG A 464 -4.22 -17.12 -0.72
CA ARG A 464 -4.58 -15.70 -0.52
C ARG A 464 -5.65 -15.55 0.57
N HIS A 465 -6.69 -16.38 0.51
CA HIS A 465 -7.77 -16.36 1.51
C HIS A 465 -7.28 -16.81 2.89
N LEU A 466 -6.41 -17.82 2.96
CA LEU A 466 -5.79 -18.24 4.22
C LEU A 466 -5.05 -17.07 4.86
N ILE A 467 -4.10 -16.45 4.15
CA ILE A 467 -3.31 -15.33 4.68
C ILE A 467 -4.22 -14.16 5.08
N LEU A 468 -5.19 -13.80 4.23
CA LEU A 468 -6.14 -12.73 4.53
C LEU A 468 -6.92 -13.01 5.83
N ASN A 469 -7.46 -14.22 5.98
CA ASN A 469 -8.24 -14.58 7.15
C ASN A 469 -7.40 -14.58 8.43
N GLU A 470 -6.20 -15.16 8.38
CA GLU A 470 -5.30 -15.17 9.53
C GLU A 470 -4.89 -13.75 9.96
N LEU A 471 -4.57 -12.86 9.01
CA LEU A 471 -4.28 -11.45 9.30
C LEU A 471 -5.49 -10.70 9.86
N ARG A 472 -6.72 -11.06 9.47
CA ARG A 472 -7.95 -10.50 10.07
C ARG A 472 -8.11 -10.91 11.53
N HIS A 473 -7.78 -12.15 11.87
CA HIS A 473 -7.85 -12.65 13.24
C HIS A 473 -6.73 -12.11 14.13
N GLU A 474 -5.50 -11.99 13.63
CA GLU A 474 -4.39 -11.32 14.34
C GLU A 474 -4.82 -9.92 14.82
N ALA A 475 -5.50 -9.22 13.92
CA ALA A 475 -5.89 -7.86 14.12
C ALA A 475 -7.15 -7.71 15.00
N ALA A 476 -7.84 -8.79 15.41
CA ALA A 476 -9.08 -8.76 16.22
C ALA A 476 -8.96 -8.12 17.61
N THR A 477 -7.76 -7.72 18.03
CA THR A 477 -7.54 -6.86 19.20
C THR A 477 -7.91 -5.39 18.92
N GLU A 478 -7.98 -5.01 17.65
CA GLU A 478 -8.57 -3.77 17.11
C GLU A 478 -9.64 -4.17 16.06
N PRO A 479 -10.63 -3.35 15.68
CA PRO A 479 -11.58 -3.77 14.64
C PRO A 479 -10.86 -3.80 13.28
N ALA A 480 -10.29 -4.95 12.93
CA ALA A 480 -9.56 -5.17 11.70
C ALA A 480 -10.49 -5.08 10.49
N SER A 481 -10.43 -3.96 9.77
CA SER A 481 -11.16 -3.72 8.52
C SER A 481 -10.53 -4.43 7.30
N LEU A 482 -9.53 -5.29 7.49
CA LEU A 482 -8.88 -5.98 6.37
C LEU A 482 -9.88 -6.92 5.69
N GLY A 483 -10.06 -6.75 4.38
CA GLY A 483 -10.99 -7.55 3.59
C GLY A 483 -10.55 -7.73 2.14
N PRO A 484 -11.41 -8.30 1.28
CA PRO A 484 -11.06 -8.59 -0.11
C PRO A 484 -10.61 -7.37 -0.92
N ARG A 485 -11.10 -6.16 -0.57
CA ARG A 485 -10.69 -4.88 -1.19
C ARG A 485 -9.21 -4.55 -0.99
N ASP A 486 -8.61 -5.10 0.08
CA ASP A 486 -7.25 -4.77 0.52
C ASP A 486 -6.19 -5.76 0.02
N VAL A 487 -6.61 -6.78 -0.74
CA VAL A 487 -5.70 -7.75 -1.36
C VAL A 487 -5.29 -7.28 -2.74
N TYR A 488 -4.04 -6.88 -2.89
CA TYR A 488 -3.44 -6.39 -4.13
C TYR A 488 -2.66 -7.52 -4.78
N VAL A 489 -3.17 -8.00 -5.91
CA VAL A 489 -2.49 -9.02 -6.71
C VAL A 489 -1.48 -8.31 -7.58
N VAL A 490 -0.20 -8.61 -7.37
CA VAL A 490 0.92 -7.95 -8.06
C VAL A 490 1.41 -8.86 -9.18
N ASP A 491 1.17 -8.44 -10.42
CA ASP A 491 1.75 -9.01 -11.63
C ASP A 491 3.10 -8.35 -11.90
N GLY A 492 4.14 -8.84 -11.22
CA GLY A 492 5.48 -8.27 -11.27
C GLY A 492 6.15 -8.29 -9.90
N MET A 493 6.97 -7.28 -9.64
CA MET A 493 7.78 -7.20 -8.43
C MET A 493 6.96 -6.69 -7.25
N ILE A 494 6.91 -7.46 -6.16
CA ILE A 494 6.45 -6.97 -4.86
C ILE A 494 7.58 -6.15 -4.25
N ASP A 495 7.20 -5.05 -3.59
CA ASP A 495 8.10 -4.07 -2.98
C ASP A 495 8.87 -3.24 -4.01
N LEU A 496 8.16 -2.37 -4.73
CA LEU A 496 8.77 -1.43 -5.67
C LEU A 496 9.73 -0.45 -4.99
N ALA A 497 9.54 -0.15 -3.70
CA ALA A 497 10.43 0.74 -2.94
C ALA A 497 11.87 0.21 -2.90
N ALA A 498 12.04 -1.11 -2.95
CA ALA A 498 13.36 -1.70 -2.92
C ALA A 498 14.19 -1.44 -4.20
N LEU A 499 13.56 -0.97 -5.29
CA LEU A 499 14.27 -0.54 -6.50
C LEU A 499 15.29 0.59 -6.23
N GLU A 500 15.23 1.26 -5.08
CA GLU A 500 16.27 2.20 -4.64
C GLU A 500 17.67 1.56 -4.67
N GLU A 501 17.79 0.30 -4.24
CA GLU A 501 19.08 -0.42 -4.27
C GLU A 501 19.64 -0.51 -5.70
N LEU A 502 18.78 -0.73 -6.69
CA LEU A 502 19.17 -0.77 -8.10
C LEU A 502 19.44 0.62 -8.67
N ALA A 503 18.68 1.63 -8.24
CA ALA A 503 18.91 3.02 -8.61
C ALA A 503 20.26 3.54 -8.09
N GLU A 504 20.80 2.94 -7.04
CA GLU A 504 22.09 3.29 -6.44
C GLU A 504 23.31 2.52 -6.99
N VAL A 505 23.13 1.64 -7.97
CA VAL A 505 24.24 0.91 -8.60
C VAL A 505 25.27 1.86 -9.23
N GLU A 506 26.56 1.56 -8.99
CA GLU A 506 27.68 2.31 -9.55
C GLU A 506 27.77 2.11 -11.07
N THR A 507 27.90 3.22 -11.79
CA THR A 507 28.00 3.25 -13.26
C THR A 507 28.98 4.33 -13.71
N ASP A 508 29.17 4.50 -15.01
CA ASP A 508 29.99 5.57 -15.59
C ASP A 508 29.40 6.99 -15.43
N GLY A 509 28.29 7.13 -14.70
CA GLY A 509 27.61 8.39 -14.42
C GLY A 509 26.61 8.83 -15.49
N ALA A 510 26.65 8.26 -16.70
CA ALA A 510 25.78 8.67 -17.81
C ALA A 510 24.30 8.31 -17.60
N LEU A 511 24.00 7.45 -16.63
CA LEU A 511 22.63 7.01 -16.31
C LEU A 511 21.97 7.84 -15.20
N ARG A 512 22.64 8.89 -14.70
CA ARG A 512 22.17 9.74 -13.60
C ARG A 512 22.09 11.20 -13.99
N PHE A 513 21.43 12.01 -13.17
CA PHE A 513 21.53 13.46 -13.32
C PHE A 513 22.99 13.89 -13.06
N PRO A 514 23.49 14.93 -13.76
CA PRO A 514 24.75 15.55 -13.40
C PRO A 514 24.68 16.03 -11.94
N PRO A 515 25.77 15.87 -11.15
CA PRO A 515 25.80 16.37 -9.79
C PRO A 515 25.59 17.89 -9.80
N VAL A 516 24.84 18.38 -8.81
CA VAL A 516 24.63 19.81 -8.63
C VAL A 516 25.83 20.37 -7.87
N GLU A 517 26.52 21.35 -8.46
CA GLU A 517 27.53 22.13 -7.73
C GLU A 517 26.84 23.11 -6.77
N HIS A 518 27.04 22.89 -5.47
CA HIS A 518 26.51 23.78 -4.44
C HIS A 518 27.34 25.06 -4.35
N ARG A 519 26.67 26.21 -4.29
CA ARG A 519 27.28 27.52 -4.08
C ARG A 519 27.65 27.67 -2.61
N GLN A 520 28.74 28.39 -2.37
CA GLN A 520 29.17 28.78 -1.03
C GLN A 520 29.08 30.31 -0.91
N PRO A 521 27.89 30.86 -0.60
CA PRO A 521 27.69 32.31 -0.60
C PRO A 521 28.43 33.02 0.54
N PHE A 522 28.90 32.29 1.56
CA PHE A 522 29.63 32.85 2.70
C PHE A 522 31.13 32.62 2.52
N PRO A 523 31.96 33.68 2.40
CA PRO A 523 33.41 33.55 2.38
C PRO A 523 33.91 32.83 3.64
N GLN A 524 34.77 31.83 3.47
CA GLN A 524 35.24 30.98 4.58
C GLN A 524 36.15 31.74 5.55
N GLU A 525 36.81 32.81 5.08
CA GLU A 525 37.74 33.62 5.87
C GLU A 525 37.05 34.67 6.75
N ARG A 526 35.74 34.86 6.59
CA ARG A 526 34.96 35.88 7.31
C ARG A 526 33.92 35.24 8.21
N PRO A 527 33.84 35.56 9.51
CA PRO A 527 32.78 35.10 10.39
C PRO A 527 31.39 35.40 9.81
N VAL A 528 30.44 34.48 9.98
CA VAL A 528 29.08 34.62 9.47
C VAL A 528 28.39 35.84 10.10
N PHE A 529 28.65 36.13 11.37
CA PHE A 529 28.10 37.30 12.06
C PHE A 529 28.52 38.63 11.44
N ASP A 530 29.76 38.75 10.94
CA ASP A 530 30.20 39.96 10.23
C ASP A 530 29.42 40.15 8.93
N LEU A 531 29.13 39.04 8.23
CA LEU A 531 28.35 39.07 6.99
C LEU A 531 26.90 39.46 7.25
N LEU A 532 26.32 39.05 8.37
CA LEU A 532 24.95 39.36 8.80
C LEU A 532 24.82 40.78 9.37
N ALA A 533 25.88 41.32 9.96
CA ALA A 533 25.90 42.70 10.45
C ALA A 533 25.86 43.74 9.32
N GLU A 534 26.34 43.38 8.12
CA GLU A 534 26.32 44.25 6.94
C GLU A 534 24.94 44.32 6.30
N GLU A 535 24.31 43.16 6.08
CA GLU A 535 23.01 43.03 5.40
C GLU A 535 22.37 41.66 5.64
N ASP A 536 21.05 41.59 5.44
CA ASP A 536 20.31 40.32 5.48
C ASP A 536 20.83 39.35 4.41
N ARG A 537 20.98 38.07 4.80
CA ARG A 537 21.45 37.00 3.91
C ARG A 537 20.32 36.00 3.63
N LEU A 538 20.04 35.76 2.35
CA LEU A 538 19.13 34.71 1.90
C LEU A 538 19.95 33.53 1.36
N VAL A 539 19.68 32.34 1.89
CA VAL A 539 20.27 31.07 1.46
C VAL A 539 19.17 30.22 0.81
N TYR A 540 19.45 29.64 -0.36
CA TYR A 540 18.48 28.91 -1.18
C TYR A 540 18.89 27.46 -1.43
N PHE A 541 18.34 26.54 -0.64
CA PHE A 541 18.55 25.11 -0.79
C PHE A 541 17.74 24.51 -1.95
N PRO A 542 18.27 23.50 -2.67
CA PRO A 542 19.56 22.82 -2.45
C PRO A 542 20.75 23.49 -3.19
N TYR A 543 20.60 24.71 -3.73
CA TYR A 543 21.64 25.34 -4.55
C TYR A 543 22.80 25.91 -3.75
N ASP A 544 22.54 26.45 -2.56
CA ASP A 544 23.56 26.85 -1.61
C ASP A 544 23.87 25.69 -0.65
N ASP A 545 25.12 25.54 -0.26
CA ASP A 545 25.57 24.43 0.58
C ASP A 545 25.13 24.62 2.05
N PHE A 546 24.49 23.60 2.64
CA PHE A 546 23.96 23.67 4.01
C PHE A 546 25.05 23.77 5.08
N ALA A 547 26.13 22.99 4.90
CA ALA A 547 27.23 22.90 5.85
C ALA A 547 27.95 24.25 6.00
N THR A 548 28.25 24.91 4.89
CA THR A 548 28.97 26.18 4.84
C THR A 548 28.10 27.41 5.10
N THR A 549 26.78 27.23 5.25
CA THR A 549 25.84 28.31 5.52
C THR A 549 25.13 28.16 6.87
N ALA A 550 24.00 27.46 6.92
CA ALA A 550 23.15 27.35 8.10
C ALA A 550 23.84 26.58 9.24
N GLU A 551 24.53 25.48 8.93
CA GLU A 551 25.27 24.71 9.93
C GLU A 551 26.44 25.53 10.49
N ARG A 552 27.26 26.12 9.60
CA ARG A 552 28.36 27.03 9.98
C ARG A 552 27.89 28.16 10.90
N PHE A 553 26.75 28.79 10.61
CA PHE A 553 26.18 29.84 11.46
C PHE A 553 25.95 29.34 12.90
N ILE A 554 25.35 28.16 13.06
CA ILE A 554 25.06 27.58 14.38
C ILE A 554 26.36 27.18 15.09
N THR A 555 27.31 26.59 14.37
CA THR A 555 28.61 26.17 14.91
C THR A 555 29.44 27.37 15.37
N GLU A 556 29.53 28.44 14.58
CA GLU A 556 30.21 29.68 15.00
C GLU A 556 29.50 30.33 16.19
N ALA A 557 28.16 30.37 16.20
CA ALA A 557 27.39 30.89 17.33
C ALA A 557 27.64 30.12 18.64
N ALA A 558 27.87 28.82 18.54
CA ALA A 558 28.16 27.99 19.70
C ALA A 558 29.54 28.31 20.33
N GLU A 559 30.52 28.70 19.53
CA GLU A 559 31.89 28.98 19.98
C GLU A 559 32.12 30.46 20.34
N ASP A 560 31.41 31.39 19.71
CA ASP A 560 31.59 32.84 19.87
C ASP A 560 31.38 33.28 21.34
N PRO A 561 32.34 33.97 21.98
CA PRO A 561 32.21 34.45 23.36
C PRO A 561 31.13 35.54 23.54
N ASP A 562 30.75 36.27 22.49
CA ASP A 562 29.76 37.35 22.54
C ASP A 562 28.31 36.82 22.43
N VAL A 563 28.13 35.55 22.06
CA VAL A 563 26.81 34.91 22.01
C VAL A 563 26.36 34.46 23.39
N VAL A 564 25.23 34.99 23.85
CA VAL A 564 24.66 34.69 25.18
C VAL A 564 23.72 33.49 25.17
N SER A 565 22.92 33.34 24.11
CA SER A 565 21.86 32.32 24.02
C SER A 565 21.63 31.84 22.60
N LEU A 566 21.35 30.55 22.43
CA LEU A 566 20.94 29.94 21.17
C LEU A 566 19.57 29.30 21.35
N LYS A 567 18.61 29.63 20.49
CA LYS A 567 17.26 29.05 20.53
C LYS A 567 16.91 28.49 19.17
N VAL A 568 16.67 27.19 19.08
CA VAL A 568 16.37 26.50 17.82
C VAL A 568 15.12 25.64 17.95
N THR A 569 14.45 25.39 16.82
CA THR A 569 13.41 24.37 16.73
C THR A 569 13.92 23.25 15.82
N LEU A 570 13.85 22.01 16.29
CA LEU A 570 14.28 20.81 15.58
C LEU A 570 13.05 19.96 15.27
N TYR A 571 12.76 19.79 13.98
CA TYR A 571 11.64 18.95 13.53
C TYR A 571 12.07 17.49 13.35
N ARG A 572 13.23 17.27 12.73
CA ARG A 572 13.85 15.94 12.51
C ARG A 572 15.33 16.03 12.85
N THR A 573 15.83 15.05 13.58
CA THR A 573 17.24 15.03 14.01
C THR A 573 17.91 13.77 13.49
N ASP A 574 18.93 13.95 12.65
CA ASP A 574 19.77 12.82 12.25
C ASP A 574 20.68 12.41 13.43
N THR A 575 21.02 11.12 13.51
CA THR A 575 21.87 10.55 14.56
C THR A 575 23.29 11.14 14.57
N SER A 576 23.71 11.80 13.48
CA SER A 576 25.00 12.50 13.37
C SER A 576 24.90 14.02 13.21
N SER A 577 23.80 14.65 13.64
CA SER A 577 23.59 16.09 13.41
C SER A 577 24.65 16.99 14.10
N GLU A 578 25.47 17.68 13.31
CA GLU A 578 26.45 18.67 13.80
C GLU A 578 25.76 19.85 14.51
N ILE A 579 24.52 20.19 14.13
CA ILE A 579 23.70 21.20 14.81
C ILE A 579 23.50 20.84 16.28
N VAL A 580 23.18 19.58 16.57
CA VAL A 580 22.96 19.13 17.96
C VAL A 580 24.26 19.18 18.75
N ARG A 581 25.38 18.77 18.14
CA ARG A 581 26.71 18.88 18.75
C ARG A 581 27.08 20.33 19.07
N ALA A 582 26.82 21.25 18.15
CA ALA A 582 27.04 22.68 18.37
C ALA A 582 26.20 23.22 19.54
N LEU A 583 24.93 22.81 19.67
CA LEU A 583 24.08 23.20 20.80
C LEU A 583 24.58 22.62 22.14
N SER A 584 25.01 21.36 22.16
CA SER A 584 25.65 20.76 23.34
C SER A 584 26.92 21.53 23.71
N ARG A 585 27.75 21.89 22.72
CA ARG A 585 28.97 22.66 22.91
C ARG A 585 28.72 24.05 23.46
N ALA A 586 27.70 24.75 22.95
CA ALA A 586 27.30 26.05 23.45
C ALA A 586 26.95 25.99 24.95
N ARG A 587 26.24 24.93 25.37
CA ARG A 587 25.88 24.70 26.77
C ARG A 587 27.08 24.39 27.66
N GLU A 588 28.04 23.61 27.17
CA GLU A 588 29.32 23.38 27.88
C GLU A 588 30.10 24.67 28.09
N LEU A 589 30.02 25.61 27.14
CA LEU A 589 30.63 26.93 27.23
C LEU A 589 29.81 27.93 28.06
N GLY A 590 28.72 27.49 28.69
CA GLY A 590 27.91 28.29 29.61
C GLY A 590 26.86 29.19 28.96
N LYS A 591 26.59 29.02 27.66
CA LYS A 591 25.54 29.75 26.93
C LYS A 591 24.15 29.18 27.24
N ASP A 592 23.11 30.02 27.16
CA ASP A 592 21.71 29.57 27.27
C ASP A 592 21.25 28.93 25.95
N ALA A 593 21.52 27.64 25.78
CA ALA A 593 21.12 26.86 24.61
C ALA A 593 19.80 26.11 24.85
N VAL A 594 18.78 26.41 24.03
CA VAL A 594 17.44 25.82 24.10
C VAL A 594 17.04 25.25 22.73
N ALA A 595 16.61 24.00 22.72
CA ALA A 595 16.05 23.35 21.54
C ALA A 595 14.59 22.94 21.80
N LEU A 596 13.68 23.35 20.92
CA LEU A 596 12.31 22.83 20.89
C LEU A 596 12.28 21.66 19.90
N ILE A 597 12.04 20.45 20.38
CA ILE A 597 12.04 19.24 19.56
C ILE A 597 10.60 18.78 19.33
N GLU A 598 10.22 18.57 18.06
CA GLU A 598 8.93 17.96 17.72
C GLU A 598 9.04 16.43 17.85
N ILE A 599 8.59 15.90 18.98
CA ILE A 599 8.73 14.46 19.29
C ILE A 599 7.79 13.60 18.44
N LYS A 600 6.72 14.17 17.86
CA LYS A 600 5.73 13.46 17.03
C LYS A 600 6.03 13.51 15.53
N ALA A 601 7.25 13.89 15.13
CA ALA A 601 7.62 13.88 13.72
C ALA A 601 7.50 12.44 13.16
N SER A 602 6.54 12.26 12.24
CA SER A 602 6.19 10.92 11.75
C SER A 602 7.39 10.23 11.12
N PHE A 603 7.66 9.00 11.58
CA PHE A 603 8.77 8.12 11.17
C PHE A 603 10.16 8.48 11.73
N ASP A 604 10.30 9.60 12.46
CA ASP A 604 11.56 10.03 13.08
C ASP A 604 11.47 10.05 14.62
N GLU A 605 10.41 9.47 15.17
CA GLU A 605 10.11 9.53 16.60
C GLU A 605 11.22 8.87 17.43
N GLU A 606 11.72 7.70 16.99
CA GLU A 606 12.81 6.99 17.67
C GLU A 606 14.08 7.83 17.79
N GLN A 607 14.43 8.55 16.71
CA GLN A 607 15.61 9.40 16.67
C GLN A 607 15.41 10.64 17.57
N ASN A 608 14.27 11.31 17.44
CA ASN A 608 13.95 12.47 18.25
C ASN A 608 13.83 12.11 19.75
N ILE A 609 13.34 10.90 20.09
CA ILE A 609 13.31 10.35 21.46
C ILE A 609 14.71 10.08 22.00
N ALA A 610 15.62 9.54 21.19
CA ALA A 610 16.99 9.26 21.63
C ALA A 610 17.77 10.54 21.97
N TRP A 611 17.41 11.66 21.32
CA TRP A 611 18.02 12.96 21.53
C TRP A 611 17.44 13.77 22.69
N ALA A 612 16.14 13.66 22.95
CA ALA A 612 15.46 14.33 24.06
C ALA A 612 15.79 13.70 25.42
#